data_AF-A0A3D4MIL4-F1
#
_entry.id   AF-A0A3D4MIL4-F1
#
_cell.length_a   1.000
_cell.length_b   1.000
_cell.length_c   1.000
_cell.angle_alpha   90.00
_cell.angle_beta   90.00
_cell.angle_gamma   90.00
#
_symmetry.space_group_name_H-M   'P 1'
#
loop_
_entity.id
_entity.type
_entity.pdbx_description
1 polymer ?
#
loop_
_entity_poly.entity_id
_entity_poly.type
_entity_poly.pdbx_seq_one_letter_code
_entity_poly.pdbx_strand_id
1 'polypeptide(L)'
;MAEFSKYFISFLKKFFENFLDWFKTLFSLFSKIFYSYPKQYINDIITSCVNNENFKVLDWIVLVLVSIVLVIFFGLVIVVIFQFLRKYIRFRKREIEKDELVDEIAVLNNRVFDLVEEKNKILALRINQIGGTEAYARQADMERGTSSLKGKRPALQSDSRFVKLTQVDKDYEISSEFTVMQSSDMVNLPELIDRFIKYSASQLHLYYTKEIIARFFAGMATSKVLILEGISGTGKTSLPYAMGKFFNKETSIISVQPSWRDRAELLGYLNEFTKKFNETDFLKAVYQAGYSDKPNFIVLDEMNLARIEYYFAEFLSVMEMPDVHEWKIDLVPASEPSDPKLLINGKLFINQNTWFIGTANKDDSTFTITDKVYDRATPIVINNKAELIDCDYTNNVQMTFDYLDELFKKAQAEITMSTKVMDSFKKVDEYIQQNFKIAFGNRIMKQIKLFVPVYVACGFTEVQGLDYMLANKILRKFESLNLSFLHNELDGLIELLDKLFGKNSFKVSIEYIEDLKKMM
;
A
#
# COMPACT_ATOMS: atom_id res chain seq x y z
N MET A 1 -15.39 55.10 -7.62
CA MET A 1 -16.50 54.12 -7.67
C MET A 1 -17.41 54.30 -8.88
N ALA A 2 -17.90 55.50 -9.20
CA ALA A 2 -18.81 55.70 -10.34
C ALA A 2 -18.17 55.42 -11.72
N GLU A 3 -16.90 55.77 -11.92
CA GLU A 3 -16.18 55.50 -13.18
C GLU A 3 -15.90 54.01 -13.39
N PHE A 4 -15.51 53.29 -12.33
CA PHE A 4 -15.32 51.84 -12.39
C PHE A 4 -16.63 51.10 -12.67
N SER A 5 -17.75 51.54 -12.09
CA SER A 5 -19.07 50.96 -12.38
C SER A 5 -19.48 51.18 -13.84
N LYS A 6 -19.25 52.38 -14.40
CA LYS A 6 -19.48 52.64 -15.84
C LYS A 6 -18.58 51.78 -16.74
N TYR A 7 -17.31 51.61 -16.38
CA TYR A 7 -16.39 50.71 -17.08
C TYR A 7 -16.86 49.26 -17.01
N PHE A 8 -17.24 48.77 -15.83
CA PHE A 8 -17.65 47.39 -15.61
C PHE A 8 -18.95 47.03 -16.33
N ILE A 9 -19.93 47.94 -16.36
CA ILE A 9 -21.17 47.77 -17.13
C ILE A 9 -20.88 47.74 -18.64
N SER A 10 -19.99 48.62 -19.12
CA SER A 10 -19.55 48.63 -20.52
C SER A 10 -18.79 47.35 -20.90
N PHE A 11 -17.96 46.85 -19.99
CA PHE A 11 -17.24 45.59 -20.12
C PHE A 11 -18.19 44.40 -20.18
N LEU A 12 -19.15 44.29 -19.25
CA LEU A 12 -20.15 43.22 -19.24
C LEU A 12 -20.99 43.22 -20.53
N LYS A 13 -21.35 44.40 -21.02
CA LYS A 13 -22.10 44.53 -22.27
C LYS A 13 -21.29 44.01 -23.47
N LYS A 14 -20.02 44.43 -23.60
CA LYS A 14 -19.11 43.90 -24.64
C LYS A 14 -18.85 42.40 -24.50
N PHE A 15 -18.71 41.91 -23.26
CA PHE A 15 -18.50 40.50 -22.98
C PHE A 15 -19.71 39.67 -23.45
N PHE A 16 -20.93 40.08 -23.09
CA PHE A 16 -22.15 39.40 -23.53
C PHE A 16 -22.39 39.49 -25.03
N GLU A 17 -22.09 40.63 -25.67
CA GLU A 17 -22.15 40.77 -27.13
C GLU A 17 -21.19 39.79 -27.81
N ASN A 18 -19.92 39.73 -27.37
CA ASN A 18 -18.93 38.80 -27.90
C ASN A 18 -19.29 37.33 -27.62
N PHE A 19 -19.86 37.04 -26.44
CA PHE A 19 -20.30 35.70 -26.06
C PHE A 19 -21.47 35.21 -26.92
N LEU A 20 -22.44 36.09 -27.19
CA LEU A 20 -23.57 35.81 -28.08
C LEU A 20 -23.09 35.62 -29.53
N ASP A 21 -22.12 36.41 -29.98
CA ASP A 21 -21.58 36.30 -31.33
C ASP A 21 -20.78 35.01 -31.52
N TRP A 22 -20.01 34.60 -30.50
CA TRP A 22 -19.38 33.28 -30.46
C TRP A 22 -20.40 32.15 -30.54
N PHE A 23 -21.51 32.24 -29.80
CA PHE A 23 -22.57 31.23 -29.83
C PHE A 23 -23.29 31.15 -31.19
N LYS A 24 -23.53 32.30 -31.83
CA LYS A 24 -24.06 32.36 -33.21
C LYS A 24 -23.09 31.73 -34.21
N THR A 25 -21.79 31.98 -34.04
CA THR A 25 -20.75 31.39 -34.89
C THR A 25 -20.71 29.88 -34.74
N LEU A 26 -20.77 29.37 -33.49
CA LEU A 26 -20.84 27.94 -33.18
C LEU A 26 -22.07 27.27 -33.83
N PHE A 27 -23.24 27.91 -33.73
CA PHE A 27 -24.47 27.41 -34.34
C PHE A 27 -24.40 27.44 -35.88
N SER A 28 -23.77 28.47 -36.45
CA SER A 28 -23.54 28.56 -37.91
C SER A 28 -22.57 27.50 -38.43
N LEU A 29 -21.58 27.09 -37.62
CA LEU A 29 -20.68 25.98 -37.95
C LEU A 29 -21.43 24.65 -37.89
N PHE A 30 -22.29 24.45 -36.88
CA PHE A 30 -23.13 23.28 -36.78
C PHE A 30 -24.09 23.16 -37.97
N SER A 31 -24.77 24.24 -38.36
CA SER A 31 -25.65 24.22 -39.54
C SER A 31 -24.89 24.01 -40.85
N LYS A 32 -23.66 24.53 -40.98
CA LYS A 32 -22.79 24.26 -42.14
C LYS A 32 -22.42 22.78 -42.23
N ILE A 33 -22.01 22.18 -41.12
CA ILE A 33 -21.58 20.77 -41.04
C ILE A 33 -22.73 19.80 -41.34
N PHE A 34 -23.92 20.05 -40.76
CA PHE A 34 -25.03 19.11 -40.86
C PHE A 34 -25.96 19.35 -42.04
N TYR A 35 -25.95 20.55 -42.65
CA TYR A 35 -26.89 20.89 -43.74
C TYR A 35 -26.21 21.45 -44.99
N SER A 36 -25.29 22.41 -44.85
CA SER A 36 -24.68 23.09 -46.01
C SER A 36 -23.70 22.21 -46.78
N TYR A 37 -22.74 21.58 -46.11
CA TYR A 37 -21.74 20.72 -46.77
C TYR A 37 -22.36 19.45 -47.36
N PRO A 38 -23.25 18.70 -46.67
CA PRO A 38 -23.89 17.53 -47.25
C PRO A 38 -24.70 17.85 -48.52
N LYS A 39 -25.41 18.98 -48.52
CA LYS A 39 -26.17 19.44 -49.70
C LYS A 39 -25.25 19.79 -50.87
N GLN A 40 -24.10 20.41 -50.60
CA GLN A 40 -23.12 20.73 -51.63
C GLN A 40 -22.51 19.47 -52.24
N TYR A 41 -22.11 18.49 -51.43
CA TYR A 41 -21.61 17.20 -51.92
C TYR A 41 -22.64 16.45 -52.77
N ILE A 42 -23.92 16.47 -52.38
CA ILE A 42 -25.00 15.86 -53.18
C ILE A 42 -25.14 16.60 -54.52
N ASN A 43 -25.08 17.93 -54.52
CA ASN A 43 -25.24 18.73 -55.74
C ASN A 43 -24.04 18.58 -56.69
N ASP A 44 -22.82 18.45 -56.17
CA ASP A 44 -21.61 18.17 -56.95
C ASP A 44 -21.68 16.77 -57.58
N ILE A 45 -22.13 15.77 -56.84
CA ILE A 45 -22.35 14.41 -57.37
C ILE A 45 -23.40 14.43 -58.50
N ILE A 46 -24.53 15.11 -58.31
CA ILE A 46 -25.59 15.22 -59.33
C ILE A 46 -25.07 15.93 -60.59
N THR A 47 -24.32 17.02 -60.42
CA THR A 47 -23.79 17.80 -61.56
C THR A 47 -22.75 17.00 -62.35
N SER A 48 -21.89 16.22 -61.67
CA SER A 48 -20.91 15.34 -62.31
C SER A 48 -21.51 14.10 -62.97
N CYS A 49 -22.68 13.63 -62.51
CA CYS A 49 -23.36 12.46 -63.08
C CYS A 49 -24.30 12.81 -64.26
N VAL A 50 -24.92 13.99 -64.28
CA VAL A 50 -25.97 14.34 -65.25
C VAL A 50 -25.43 15.04 -66.51
N ASN A 51 -24.31 15.76 -66.43
CA ASN A 51 -23.79 16.58 -67.55
C ASN A 51 -22.64 15.95 -68.33
N ASN A 52 -22.23 14.71 -68.05
CA ASN A 52 -21.15 14.02 -68.75
C ASN A 52 -21.73 12.94 -69.69
N GLU A 53 -21.71 13.19 -71.00
CA GLU A 53 -22.21 12.25 -72.04
C GLU A 53 -21.40 10.94 -72.16
N ASN A 54 -20.34 10.76 -71.35
CA ASN A 54 -19.43 9.60 -71.37
C ASN A 54 -19.49 8.71 -70.12
N PHE A 55 -20.60 8.72 -69.37
CA PHE A 55 -20.76 7.85 -68.19
C PHE A 55 -21.06 6.41 -68.61
N LYS A 56 -20.13 5.47 -68.37
CA LYS A 56 -20.30 4.06 -68.74
C LYS A 56 -21.08 3.31 -67.66
N VAL A 57 -21.63 2.15 -68.00
CA VAL A 57 -22.39 1.28 -67.07
C VAL A 57 -21.55 0.90 -65.83
N LEU A 58 -20.22 0.77 -65.99
CA LEU A 58 -19.30 0.51 -64.88
C LEU A 58 -19.24 1.65 -63.85
N ASP A 59 -19.34 2.90 -64.29
CA ASP A 59 -19.25 4.06 -63.41
C ASP A 59 -20.49 4.16 -62.50
N TRP A 60 -21.66 3.75 -63.01
CA TRP A 60 -22.89 3.61 -62.22
C TRP A 60 -22.78 2.54 -61.12
N ILE A 61 -22.13 1.41 -61.41
CA ILE A 61 -21.94 0.33 -60.44
C ILE A 61 -21.02 0.81 -59.30
N VAL A 62 -19.92 1.49 -59.63
CA VAL A 62 -18.98 2.02 -58.64
C VAL A 62 -19.63 3.08 -57.76
N LEU A 63 -20.45 3.97 -58.33
CA LEU A 63 -21.15 5.02 -57.58
C LEU A 63 -22.15 4.46 -56.56
N VAL A 64 -22.90 3.42 -56.93
CA VAL A 64 -23.80 2.72 -56.00
C VAL A 64 -23.02 2.09 -54.85
N LEU A 65 -21.88 1.45 -55.17
CA LEU A 65 -21.04 0.79 -54.17
C LEU A 65 -20.43 1.80 -53.18
N VAL A 66 -19.90 2.93 -53.67
CA VAL A 66 -19.36 4.01 -52.83
C VAL A 66 -20.47 4.65 -51.97
N SER A 67 -21.66 4.83 -52.52
CA SER A 67 -22.81 5.39 -51.78
C SER A 67 -23.23 4.49 -50.62
N ILE A 68 -23.24 3.17 -50.82
CA ILE A 68 -23.52 2.19 -49.74
C ILE A 68 -22.48 2.31 -48.62
N VAL A 69 -21.19 2.39 -48.97
CA VAL A 69 -20.10 2.53 -47.98
C VAL A 69 -20.23 3.82 -47.18
N LEU A 70 -20.56 4.94 -47.83
CA LEU A 70 -20.76 6.22 -47.15
C LEU A 70 -21.95 6.19 -46.20
N VAL A 71 -23.08 5.59 -46.60
CA VAL A 71 -24.26 5.44 -45.73
C VAL A 71 -23.92 4.61 -44.49
N ILE A 72 -23.17 3.52 -44.65
CA ILE A 72 -22.70 2.69 -43.53
C ILE A 72 -21.78 3.50 -42.60
N PHE A 73 -20.85 4.27 -43.16
CA PHE A 73 -19.93 5.11 -42.37
C PHE A 73 -20.67 6.17 -41.54
N PHE A 74 -21.60 6.92 -42.14
CA PHE A 74 -22.41 7.90 -41.41
C PHE A 74 -23.31 7.24 -40.37
N GLY A 75 -23.87 6.06 -40.66
CA GLY A 75 -24.62 5.26 -39.70
C GLY A 75 -23.80 4.89 -38.46
N LEU A 76 -22.55 4.44 -38.65
CA LEU A 76 -21.63 4.12 -37.55
C LEU A 76 -21.30 5.34 -36.68
N VAL A 77 -21.05 6.50 -37.30
CA VAL A 77 -20.77 7.75 -36.57
C VAL A 77 -21.95 8.15 -35.67
N ILE A 78 -23.19 8.04 -36.18
CA ILE A 78 -24.40 8.32 -35.40
C ILE A 78 -24.54 7.36 -34.22
N VAL A 79 -24.27 6.06 -34.44
CA VAL A 79 -24.32 5.04 -33.37
C VAL A 79 -23.29 5.33 -32.27
N VAL A 80 -22.06 5.71 -32.65
CA VAL A 80 -21.00 6.06 -31.68
C VAL A 80 -21.41 7.28 -30.86
N ILE A 81 -21.91 8.34 -31.49
CA ILE A 81 -22.41 9.54 -30.80
C ILE A 81 -23.54 9.19 -29.83
N PHE A 82 -24.49 8.34 -30.25
CA PHE A 82 -25.58 7.88 -29.40
C PHE A 82 -25.09 7.06 -28.19
N GLN A 83 -24.09 6.20 -28.37
CA GLN A 83 -23.48 5.44 -27.26
C GLN A 83 -22.79 6.37 -26.26
N PHE A 84 -22.08 7.40 -26.72
CA PHE A 84 -21.45 8.39 -25.85
C PHE A 84 -22.49 9.18 -25.04
N LEU A 85 -23.58 9.64 -25.68
CA LEU A 85 -24.69 10.30 -24.99
C LEU A 85 -25.37 9.39 -23.96
N ARG A 86 -25.63 8.12 -24.31
CA ARG A 86 -26.23 7.15 -23.38
C ARG A 86 -25.32 6.88 -22.18
N LYS A 87 -24.00 6.78 -22.40
CA LYS A 87 -23.01 6.60 -21.33
C LYS A 87 -22.98 7.81 -20.40
N TYR A 88 -23.02 9.02 -20.96
CA TYR A 88 -23.06 10.26 -20.19
C TYR A 88 -24.32 10.37 -19.31
N ILE A 89 -25.49 10.07 -19.86
CA ILE A 89 -26.76 10.09 -19.12
C ILE A 89 -26.79 9.04 -18.01
N ARG A 90 -26.31 7.82 -18.29
CA ARG A 90 -26.25 6.73 -17.28
C ARG A 90 -25.29 7.04 -16.15
N PHE A 91 -24.19 7.76 -16.43
CA PHE A 91 -23.23 8.19 -15.43
C PHE A 91 -23.86 9.20 -14.46
N ARG A 92 -24.55 10.22 -14.98
CA ARG A 92 -25.27 11.21 -14.15
C ARG A 92 -26.35 10.59 -13.25
N LYS A 93 -27.10 9.60 -13.76
CA LYS A 93 -28.18 8.97 -12.97
C LYS A 93 -27.65 8.18 -11.77
N ARG A 94 -26.49 7.51 -11.91
CA ARG A 94 -25.83 6.78 -10.83
C ARG A 94 -25.23 7.68 -9.74
N GLU A 95 -24.85 8.90 -10.09
CA GLU A 95 -24.30 9.86 -9.14
C GLU A 95 -25.41 10.43 -8.26
N ILE A 96 -26.58 10.74 -8.85
CA ILE A 96 -27.77 11.20 -8.12
C ILE A 96 -28.30 10.14 -7.14
N GLU A 97 -28.36 8.86 -7.53
CA GLU A 97 -28.78 7.77 -6.62
C GLU A 97 -27.81 7.57 -5.44
N LYS A 98 -26.52 7.89 -5.59
CA LYS A 98 -25.56 7.82 -4.49
C LYS A 98 -25.75 8.93 -3.48
N ASP A 99 -25.99 10.15 -3.96
CA ASP A 99 -26.24 11.30 -3.08
C ASP A 99 -27.54 11.11 -2.28
N GLU A 100 -28.58 10.54 -2.91
CA GLU A 100 -29.86 10.23 -2.25
C GLU A 100 -29.71 9.17 -1.14
N LEU A 101 -28.88 8.13 -1.35
CA LEU A 101 -28.56 7.12 -0.33
C LEU A 101 -27.73 7.69 0.84
N VAL A 102 -26.84 8.65 0.58
CA VAL A 102 -26.04 9.31 1.61
C VAL A 102 -26.92 10.19 2.50
N ASP A 103 -27.88 10.90 1.92
CA ASP A 103 -28.88 11.67 2.67
C ASP A 103 -29.78 10.76 3.51
N GLU A 104 -30.17 9.60 2.99
CA GLU A 104 -30.98 8.63 3.73
C GLU A 104 -30.23 8.05 4.94
N ILE A 105 -28.93 7.75 4.80
CA ILE A 105 -28.05 7.31 5.90
C ILE A 105 -27.92 8.41 6.97
N ALA A 106 -27.80 9.67 6.57
CA ALA A 106 -27.73 10.79 7.50
C ALA A 106 -29.04 10.96 8.30
N VAL A 107 -30.19 10.82 7.65
CA VAL A 107 -31.50 10.85 8.31
C VAL A 107 -31.69 9.64 9.25
N LEU A 108 -31.23 8.45 8.86
CA LEU A 108 -31.30 7.26 9.71
C LEU A 108 -30.46 7.39 10.98
N ASN A 109 -29.24 7.90 10.88
CA ASN A 109 -28.37 8.11 12.04
C ASN A 109 -28.96 9.13 13.03
N ASN A 110 -29.59 10.20 12.53
CA ASN A 110 -30.29 11.15 13.39
C ASN A 110 -31.49 10.50 14.09
N ARG A 111 -32.27 9.66 13.41
CA ARG A 111 -33.37 8.90 14.05
C ARG A 111 -32.88 7.93 15.11
N VAL A 112 -31.75 7.25 14.88
CA VAL A 112 -31.15 6.37 15.89
C VAL A 112 -30.72 7.16 17.12
N PHE A 113 -30.16 8.36 16.93
CA PHE A 113 -29.80 9.25 18.02
C PHE A 113 -31.02 9.70 18.84
N ASP A 114 -32.09 10.14 18.17
CA ASP A 114 -33.35 10.57 18.81
C ASP A 114 -33.99 9.42 19.61
N LEU A 115 -33.98 8.20 19.05
CA LEU A 115 -34.50 6.99 19.72
C LEU A 115 -33.67 6.61 20.97
N VAL A 116 -32.36 6.80 20.92
CA VAL A 116 -31.49 6.57 22.10
C VAL A 116 -31.77 7.62 23.17
N GLU A 117 -32.02 8.87 22.79
CA GLU A 117 -32.35 9.93 23.73
C GLU A 117 -33.73 9.72 24.37
N GLU A 118 -34.74 9.35 23.58
CA GLU A 118 -36.06 8.97 24.09
C GLU A 118 -35.99 7.75 25.01
N LYS A 119 -35.23 6.71 24.64
CA LYS A 119 -34.99 5.54 25.50
C LYS A 119 -34.37 5.96 26.84
N ASN A 120 -33.38 6.85 26.82
CA ASN A 120 -32.72 7.33 28.03
C ASN A 120 -33.65 8.19 28.90
N LYS A 121 -34.52 9.01 28.29
CA LYS A 121 -35.58 9.74 28.99
C LYS A 121 -36.62 8.80 29.59
N ILE A 122 -37.05 7.77 28.88
CA ILE A 122 -37.99 6.76 29.38
C ILE A 122 -37.37 5.96 30.54
N LEU A 123 -36.10 5.59 30.43
CA LEU A 123 -35.36 4.93 31.51
C LEU A 123 -35.27 5.82 32.75
N ALA A 124 -34.95 7.11 32.58
CA ALA A 124 -34.90 8.07 33.68
C ALA A 124 -36.28 8.29 34.34
N LEU A 125 -37.37 8.31 33.55
CA LEU A 125 -38.73 8.43 34.06
C LEU A 125 -39.21 7.16 34.77
N ARG A 126 -38.86 5.97 34.25
CA ARG A 126 -39.11 4.66 34.90
C ARG A 126 -38.39 4.55 36.24
N ILE A 127 -37.17 5.07 36.34
CA ILE A 127 -36.36 5.09 37.57
C ILE A 127 -36.99 6.01 38.64
N ASN A 128 -37.64 7.11 38.23
CA ASN A 128 -38.31 8.02 39.17
C ASN A 128 -39.70 7.54 39.64
N GLN A 129 -40.38 6.68 38.87
CA GLN A 129 -41.72 6.18 39.23
C GLN A 129 -41.69 4.94 40.15
N ILE A 130 -40.57 4.24 40.25
CA ILE A 130 -40.44 3.02 41.06
C ILE A 130 -39.60 3.37 42.29
N GLY A 131 -40.25 3.88 43.33
CA GLY A 131 -39.63 4.14 44.63
C GLY A 131 -39.42 2.87 45.44
N GLY A 132 -38.16 2.57 45.80
CA GLY A 132 -37.71 1.51 46.72
C GLY A 132 -37.73 0.11 46.08
N THR A 133 -36.76 -0.79 46.26
CA THR A 133 -35.70 -0.91 47.27
C THR A 133 -34.67 -1.90 46.69
N GLU A 134 -33.39 -1.49 46.64
CA GLU A 134 -32.13 -2.27 46.76
C GLU A 134 -31.89 -3.60 45.99
N ALA A 135 -32.81 -4.14 45.20
CA ALA A 135 -32.61 -5.44 44.55
C ALA A 135 -31.98 -5.39 43.15
N TYR A 136 -32.02 -4.24 42.45
CA TYR A 136 -31.40 -4.09 41.13
C TYR A 136 -30.01 -3.42 41.15
N ALA A 137 -29.60 -2.84 42.28
CA ALA A 137 -28.26 -2.29 42.44
C ALA A 137 -27.20 -3.40 42.42
N ARG A 138 -27.46 -4.55 43.05
CA ARG A 138 -26.47 -5.64 43.16
C ARG A 138 -26.19 -6.39 41.85
N GLN A 139 -27.09 -6.31 40.86
CA GLN A 139 -26.87 -6.95 39.56
C GLN A 139 -26.16 -6.00 38.58
N ALA A 140 -26.30 -4.69 38.75
CA ALA A 140 -25.52 -3.68 38.01
C ALA A 140 -24.12 -3.44 38.61
N ASP A 141 -23.94 -3.69 39.92
CA ASP A 141 -22.66 -3.52 40.62
C ASP A 141 -21.64 -4.64 40.33
N MET A 142 -22.06 -5.79 39.78
CA MET A 142 -21.13 -6.85 39.36
C MET A 142 -20.51 -6.59 37.97
N GLU A 143 -21.09 -5.68 37.19
CA GLU A 143 -20.54 -5.23 35.90
C GLU A 143 -19.86 -3.85 35.97
N ARG A 144 -19.90 -3.17 37.14
CA ARG A 144 -19.32 -1.84 37.34
C ARG A 144 -18.69 -1.65 38.74
N GLY A 145 -17.64 -2.41 39.05
CA GLY A 145 -16.54 -1.89 39.87
C GLY A 145 -15.37 -1.62 38.92
N THR A 146 -14.74 -0.46 38.81
CA THR A 146 -14.51 0.60 39.81
C THR A 146 -14.34 1.96 39.11
N SER A 147 -15.24 2.91 39.37
CA SER A 147 -14.92 4.34 39.31
C SER A 147 -15.96 5.12 40.09
N SER A 148 -15.58 5.63 41.26
CA SER A 148 -16.35 6.63 41.99
C SER A 148 -15.43 7.46 42.88
N LEU A 149 -14.88 8.52 42.30
CA LEU A 149 -14.68 9.78 43.02
C LEU A 149 -15.43 10.85 42.23
N LYS A 150 -16.59 11.26 42.75
CA LYS A 150 -17.40 12.37 42.24
C LYS A 150 -16.69 13.69 42.54
N GLY A 151 -16.53 14.53 41.52
CA GLY A 151 -16.18 15.94 41.78
C GLY A 151 -15.57 16.76 40.64
N LYS A 152 -16.04 16.65 39.40
CA LYS A 152 -16.05 17.74 38.39
C LYS A 152 -16.86 17.29 37.18
N ARG A 153 -17.65 18.19 36.62
CA ARG A 153 -18.46 17.99 35.40
C ARG A 153 -17.58 17.33 34.32
N PRO A 154 -18.04 16.30 33.57
CA PRO A 154 -17.25 15.79 32.47
C PRO A 154 -17.10 16.93 31.45
N ALA A 155 -15.85 17.28 31.18
CA ALA A 155 -15.49 18.18 30.10
C ALA A 155 -16.01 17.59 28.78
N LEU A 156 -16.26 18.51 27.84
CA LEU A 156 -16.82 18.28 26.51
C LEU A 156 -16.45 16.92 25.90
N GLN A 157 -17.44 16.25 25.32
CA GLN A 157 -17.23 15.32 24.20
C GLN A 157 -16.23 16.00 23.24
N SER A 158 -15.00 15.49 23.14
CA SER A 158 -14.01 16.12 22.28
C SER A 158 -14.46 15.94 20.84
N ASP A 159 -14.92 17.02 20.21
CA ASP A 159 -15.21 17.11 18.79
C ASP A 159 -13.87 17.18 18.03
N SER A 160 -12.99 16.20 18.27
CA SER A 160 -11.74 16.06 17.54
C SER A 160 -12.07 15.73 16.10
N ARG A 161 -11.33 16.33 15.18
CA ARG A 161 -11.39 15.96 13.77
C ARG A 161 -10.87 14.53 13.53
N PHE A 162 -10.14 13.93 14.47
CA PHE A 162 -9.69 12.55 14.42
C PHE A 162 -10.50 11.69 15.41
N VAL A 163 -11.44 10.90 14.91
CA VAL A 163 -12.33 10.09 15.76
C VAL A 163 -11.65 8.78 16.18
N LYS A 164 -11.03 8.06 15.24
CA LYS A 164 -10.39 6.76 15.48
C LYS A 164 -9.12 6.93 16.33
N LEU A 165 -8.26 7.88 16.02
CA LEU A 165 -7.00 8.09 16.75
C LEU A 165 -7.25 8.60 18.18
N THR A 166 -8.24 9.48 18.39
CA THR A 166 -8.62 9.88 19.75
C THR A 166 -9.24 8.73 20.55
N GLN A 167 -9.84 7.74 19.89
CA GLN A 167 -10.25 6.51 20.59
C GLN A 167 -9.02 5.69 21.02
N VAL A 168 -7.99 5.57 20.18
CA VAL A 168 -6.73 4.91 20.54
C VAL A 168 -6.09 5.58 21.77
N ASP A 169 -6.09 6.91 21.82
CA ASP A 169 -5.58 7.64 22.99
C ASP A 169 -6.30 7.26 24.29
N LYS A 170 -7.63 7.09 24.23
CA LYS A 170 -8.43 6.68 25.40
C LYS A 170 -8.16 5.24 25.79
N ASP A 171 -8.01 4.35 24.81
CA ASP A 171 -7.73 2.93 25.05
C ASP A 171 -6.37 2.79 25.77
N TYR A 172 -5.35 3.54 25.33
CA TYR A 172 -4.00 3.52 25.91
C TYR A 172 -3.81 4.41 27.15
N GLU A 173 -4.71 5.36 27.43
CA GLU A 173 -4.78 6.03 28.74
C GLU A 173 -5.10 5.06 29.87
N ILE A 174 -5.87 4.00 29.56
CA ILE A 174 -6.36 3.02 30.54
C ILE A 174 -5.39 1.85 30.68
N SER A 175 -4.71 1.46 29.60
CA SER A 175 -3.71 0.38 29.58
C SER A 175 -2.36 0.86 29.07
N SER A 176 -1.41 1.11 29.97
CA SER A 176 -0.01 1.30 29.59
C SER A 176 0.65 -0.06 29.33
N GLU A 177 0.97 -0.36 28.07
CA GLU A 177 1.71 -1.56 27.65
C GLU A 177 3.23 -1.34 27.87
N PHE A 178 3.69 -1.23 29.13
CA PHE A 178 5.14 -1.33 29.39
C PHE A 178 5.54 -2.80 29.48
N THR A 179 6.48 -3.22 28.64
CA THR A 179 6.91 -4.63 28.60
C THR A 179 7.96 -4.90 29.66
N VAL A 180 7.62 -5.72 30.66
CA VAL A 180 8.59 -6.22 31.63
C VAL A 180 9.15 -7.54 31.12
N MET A 181 10.42 -7.53 30.67
CA MET A 181 11.10 -8.73 30.20
C MET A 181 11.53 -9.63 31.36
N GLN A 182 11.23 -10.93 31.24
CA GLN A 182 11.71 -11.95 32.19
C GLN A 182 13.07 -12.50 31.76
N SER A 183 13.82 -13.11 32.69
CA SER A 183 15.11 -13.74 32.36
C SER A 183 14.99 -14.85 31.32
N SER A 184 13.85 -15.55 31.27
CA SER A 184 13.54 -16.55 30.24
C SER A 184 13.33 -15.98 28.84
N ASP A 185 13.09 -14.68 28.71
CA ASP A 185 12.85 -14.00 27.43
C ASP A 185 14.13 -13.32 26.88
N MET A 186 15.18 -13.27 27.69
CA MET A 186 16.52 -12.77 27.32
C MET A 186 17.32 -13.83 26.54
N VAL A 187 16.80 -14.23 25.39
CA VAL A 187 17.38 -15.27 24.52
C VAL A 187 18.27 -14.68 23.43
N ASN A 188 19.24 -15.46 22.94
CA ASN A 188 20.05 -15.08 21.78
C ASN A 188 19.28 -15.31 20.45
N LEU A 189 19.84 -14.84 19.32
CA LEU A 189 19.19 -14.96 18.00
C LEU A 189 18.88 -16.41 17.58
N PRO A 190 19.82 -17.38 17.67
CA PRO A 190 19.50 -18.79 17.40
C PRO A 190 18.37 -19.35 18.25
N GLU A 191 18.39 -19.08 19.55
CA GLU A 191 17.35 -19.52 20.50
C GLU A 191 16.01 -18.85 20.20
N LEU A 192 16.02 -17.57 19.82
CA LEU A 192 14.81 -16.83 19.45
C LEU A 192 14.15 -17.44 18.21
N ILE A 193 14.95 -17.82 17.21
CA ILE A 193 14.46 -18.49 16.00
C ILE A 193 13.88 -19.87 16.34
N ASP A 194 14.61 -20.67 17.11
CA ASP A 194 14.17 -22.01 17.48
C ASP A 194 12.89 -21.94 18.36
N ARG A 195 12.79 -20.94 19.25
CA ARG A 195 11.58 -20.67 20.04
C ARG A 195 10.41 -20.23 19.16
N PHE A 196 10.63 -19.36 18.17
CA PHE A 196 9.60 -18.95 17.22
C PHE A 196 9.04 -20.13 16.42
N ILE A 197 9.93 -21.01 15.91
CA ILE A 197 9.53 -22.18 15.13
C ILE A 197 8.69 -23.14 15.97
N LYS A 198 9.15 -23.45 17.20
CA LYS A 198 8.40 -24.31 18.13
C LYS A 198 7.08 -23.70 18.57
N TYR A 199 7.05 -22.39 18.84
CA TYR A 199 5.81 -21.66 19.16
C TYR A 199 4.80 -21.75 18.00
N SER A 200 5.25 -21.48 16.78
CA SER A 200 4.40 -21.51 15.58
C SER A 200 3.85 -22.90 15.30
N ALA A 201 4.67 -23.93 15.43
CA ALA A 201 4.26 -25.31 15.21
C ALA A 201 3.29 -25.82 16.30
N SER A 202 3.59 -25.54 17.58
CA SER A 202 2.79 -26.03 18.70
C SER A 202 1.45 -25.30 18.88
N GLN A 203 1.42 -23.97 18.80
CA GLN A 203 0.22 -23.19 19.11
C GLN A 203 -0.62 -22.80 17.89
N LEU A 204 0.04 -22.53 16.75
CA LEU A 204 -0.63 -22.04 15.54
C LEU A 204 -0.74 -23.10 14.44
N HIS A 205 -0.07 -24.24 14.61
CA HIS A 205 0.05 -25.30 13.60
C HIS A 205 0.61 -24.79 12.27
N LEU A 206 1.54 -23.83 12.35
CA LEU A 206 2.25 -23.25 11.22
C LEU A 206 3.71 -23.70 11.24
N TYR A 207 4.20 -24.18 10.10
CA TYR A 207 5.53 -24.77 9.99
C TYR A 207 6.43 -23.92 9.10
N TYR A 208 7.63 -23.63 9.59
CA TYR A 208 8.61 -22.81 8.89
C TYR A 208 10.00 -23.45 9.00
N THR A 209 10.79 -23.33 7.94
CA THR A 209 12.19 -23.75 7.99
C THR A 209 13.03 -22.71 8.72
N LYS A 210 14.08 -23.16 9.42
CA LYS A 210 15.03 -22.27 10.10
C LYS A 210 15.61 -21.21 9.16
N GLU A 211 15.80 -21.57 7.90
CA GLU A 211 16.32 -20.68 6.86
C GLU A 211 15.39 -19.50 6.56
N ILE A 212 14.08 -19.74 6.37
CA ILE A 212 13.11 -18.66 6.10
C ILE A 212 13.05 -17.69 7.27
N ILE A 213 13.04 -18.23 8.50
CA ILE A 213 12.98 -17.40 9.71
C ILE A 213 14.27 -16.61 9.90
N ALA A 214 15.44 -17.22 9.68
CA ALA A 214 16.71 -16.50 9.71
C ALA A 214 16.77 -15.38 8.67
N ARG A 215 16.28 -15.62 7.44
CA ARG A 215 16.16 -14.56 6.41
C ARG A 215 15.23 -13.45 6.85
N PHE A 216 14.11 -13.77 7.50
CA PHE A 216 13.16 -12.78 8.01
C PHE A 216 13.79 -11.89 9.09
N PHE A 217 14.44 -12.46 10.11
CA PHE A 217 15.14 -11.70 11.15
C PHE A 217 16.31 -10.87 10.59
N ALA A 218 17.12 -11.44 9.69
CA ALA A 218 18.18 -10.70 9.01
C ALA A 218 17.60 -9.55 8.14
N GLY A 219 16.45 -9.77 7.53
CA GLY A 219 15.69 -8.75 6.80
C GLY A 219 15.22 -7.62 7.70
N MET A 220 14.66 -7.95 8.88
CA MET A 220 14.23 -6.95 9.88
C MET A 220 15.38 -6.06 10.35
N ALA A 221 16.58 -6.62 10.50
CA ALA A 221 17.80 -5.90 10.88
C ALA A 221 18.32 -4.97 9.76
N THR A 222 17.85 -5.18 8.53
CA THR A 222 18.35 -4.51 7.33
C THR A 222 17.43 -3.39 6.85
N SER A 223 16.11 -3.59 6.91
CA SER A 223 15.11 -2.60 6.49
C SER A 223 13.82 -2.74 7.30
N LYS A 224 13.09 -1.62 7.44
CA LYS A 224 11.75 -1.59 8.02
C LYS A 224 10.65 -2.02 7.04
N VAL A 225 11.00 -2.22 5.77
CA VAL A 225 10.07 -2.73 4.74
C VAL A 225 10.54 -4.12 4.30
N LEU A 226 9.70 -5.13 4.50
CA LEU A 226 9.92 -6.49 4.03
C LEU A 226 8.89 -6.82 2.94
N ILE A 227 9.30 -7.54 1.91
CA ILE A 227 8.39 -8.03 0.86
C ILE A 227 8.44 -9.55 0.87
N LEU A 228 7.34 -10.19 1.22
CA LEU A 228 7.21 -11.64 1.21
C LEU A 228 6.68 -12.08 -0.16
N GLU A 229 7.51 -12.77 -0.92
CA GLU A 229 7.19 -13.23 -2.27
C GLU A 229 7.07 -14.74 -2.30
N GLY A 230 6.23 -15.25 -3.20
CA GLY A 230 6.11 -16.68 -3.42
C GLY A 230 4.78 -17.07 -4.03
N ILE A 231 4.54 -18.36 -4.16
CA ILE A 231 3.29 -18.91 -4.67
C ILE A 231 2.15 -18.67 -3.66
N SER A 232 0.90 -18.65 -4.11
CA SER A 232 -0.23 -18.56 -3.19
C SER A 232 -0.27 -19.75 -2.23
N GLY A 233 -0.67 -19.51 -0.97
CA GLY A 233 -0.78 -20.57 0.04
C GLY A 233 0.54 -21.09 0.63
N THR A 234 1.66 -20.37 0.48
CA THR A 234 2.95 -20.71 1.11
C THR A 234 3.16 -20.06 2.49
N GLY A 235 2.15 -19.37 3.01
CA GLY A 235 2.17 -18.80 4.36
C GLY A 235 2.69 -17.36 4.45
N LYS A 236 2.74 -16.61 3.34
CA LYS A 236 3.18 -15.21 3.28
C LYS A 236 2.46 -14.30 4.28
N THR A 237 1.14 -14.37 4.37
CA THR A 237 0.36 -13.58 5.34
C THR A 237 0.39 -14.18 6.75
N SER A 238 0.52 -15.52 6.85
CA SER A 238 0.55 -16.23 8.15
C SER A 238 1.83 -16.01 8.95
N LEU A 239 2.98 -15.83 8.29
CA LEU A 239 4.27 -15.62 8.95
C LEU A 239 4.31 -14.34 9.80
N PRO A 240 3.99 -13.14 9.26
CA PRO A 240 3.96 -11.92 10.07
C PRO A 240 2.80 -11.92 11.09
N TYR A 241 1.71 -12.64 10.81
CA TYR A 241 0.65 -12.86 11.79
C TYR A 241 1.17 -13.66 13.01
N ALA A 242 1.86 -14.77 12.75
CA ALA A 242 2.50 -15.59 13.78
C ALA A 242 3.57 -14.80 14.55
N MET A 243 4.34 -13.95 13.84
CA MET A 243 5.37 -13.11 14.44
C MET A 243 4.80 -12.12 15.44
N GLY A 244 3.69 -11.44 15.12
CA GLY A 244 3.02 -10.56 16.08
C GLY A 244 2.54 -11.31 17.33
N LYS A 245 1.83 -12.44 17.14
CA LYS A 245 1.38 -13.27 18.27
C LYS A 245 2.56 -13.78 19.12
N PHE A 246 3.69 -14.11 18.49
CA PHE A 246 4.92 -14.50 19.17
C PHE A 246 5.52 -13.38 20.02
N PHE A 247 5.53 -12.14 19.52
CA PHE A 247 5.99 -10.96 20.29
C PHE A 247 4.91 -10.34 21.19
N ASN A 248 3.78 -11.03 21.41
CA ASN A 248 2.67 -10.51 22.21
C ASN A 248 2.14 -9.13 21.74
N LYS A 249 2.10 -8.90 20.42
CA LYS A 249 1.52 -7.72 19.79
C LYS A 249 0.68 -8.11 18.57
N GLU A 250 -0.56 -7.64 18.50
CA GLU A 250 -1.42 -8.01 17.37
C GLU A 250 -0.95 -7.38 16.06
N THR A 251 -0.79 -8.21 15.03
CA THR A 251 -0.44 -7.77 13.68
C THR A 251 -1.66 -7.13 13.01
N SER A 252 -1.49 -5.93 12.46
CA SER A 252 -2.53 -5.27 11.66
C SER A 252 -2.42 -5.72 10.20
N ILE A 253 -3.44 -6.39 9.67
CA ILE A 253 -3.48 -6.85 8.28
C ILE A 253 -4.40 -5.92 7.49
N ILE A 254 -3.85 -5.23 6.51
CA ILE A 254 -4.53 -4.26 5.66
C ILE A 254 -4.52 -4.80 4.23
N SER A 255 -5.69 -5.14 3.70
CA SER A 255 -5.83 -5.64 2.32
C SER A 255 -5.75 -4.50 1.31
N VAL A 256 -4.74 -4.52 0.46
CA VAL A 256 -4.56 -3.52 -0.60
C VAL A 256 -5.65 -3.65 -1.64
N GLN A 257 -6.20 -2.52 -2.09
CA GLN A 257 -7.24 -2.50 -3.12
C GLN A 257 -6.64 -2.11 -4.47
N PRO A 258 -7.11 -2.70 -5.59
CA PRO A 258 -6.65 -2.32 -6.94
C PRO A 258 -6.89 -0.85 -7.29
N SER A 259 -7.82 -0.19 -6.60
CA SER A 259 -8.12 1.24 -6.81
C SER A 259 -7.11 2.19 -6.19
N TRP A 260 -6.19 1.70 -5.35
CA TRP A 260 -5.25 2.56 -4.63
C TRP A 260 -4.29 3.27 -5.59
N ARG A 261 -4.26 4.61 -5.48
CA ARG A 261 -3.51 5.47 -6.42
C ARG A 261 -2.60 6.48 -5.75
N ASP A 262 -2.81 6.78 -4.48
CA ASP A 262 -2.04 7.80 -3.75
C ASP A 262 -1.98 7.50 -2.25
N ARG A 263 -1.28 8.38 -1.51
CA ARG A 263 -1.11 8.28 -0.06
C ARG A 263 -2.42 8.40 0.74
N ALA A 264 -3.47 9.02 0.20
CA ALA A 264 -4.72 9.21 0.93
C ALA A 264 -5.43 7.87 1.20
N GLU A 265 -5.16 6.86 0.39
CA GLU A 265 -5.64 5.49 0.58
C GLU A 265 -5.04 4.82 1.82
N LEU A 266 -3.81 5.19 2.18
CA LEU A 266 -3.13 4.69 3.38
C LEU A 266 -3.33 5.60 4.59
N LEU A 267 -3.17 6.90 4.41
CA LEU A 267 -3.17 7.85 5.51
C LEU A 267 -4.53 8.46 5.76
N GLY A 268 -5.44 8.44 4.79
CA GLY A 268 -6.67 9.21 4.85
C GLY A 268 -6.51 10.64 4.34
N TYR A 269 -7.57 11.42 4.50
CA TYR A 269 -7.61 12.83 4.09
C TYR A 269 -8.52 13.65 5.01
N LEU A 270 -8.22 14.95 5.13
CA LEU A 270 -9.10 15.88 5.82
C LEU A 270 -10.28 16.25 4.91
N ASN A 271 -11.50 15.93 5.33
CA ASN A 271 -12.69 16.36 4.61
C ASN A 271 -12.97 17.84 4.91
N GLU A 272 -12.88 18.68 3.89
CA GLU A 272 -13.02 20.13 4.06
C GLU A 272 -14.43 20.58 4.45
N PHE A 273 -15.46 19.79 4.16
CA PHE A 273 -16.86 20.10 4.47
C PHE A 273 -17.21 19.74 5.91
N THR A 274 -16.90 18.52 6.33
CA THR A 274 -17.20 18.04 7.69
C THR A 274 -16.16 18.49 8.70
N LYS A 275 -14.99 18.98 8.23
CA LYS A 275 -13.79 19.25 9.03
C LYS A 275 -13.28 18.04 9.81
N LYS A 276 -13.73 16.83 9.45
CA LYS A 276 -13.27 15.57 10.03
C LYS A 276 -12.26 14.90 9.12
N PHE A 277 -11.27 14.27 9.73
CA PHE A 277 -10.28 13.48 9.03
C PHE A 277 -10.83 12.07 8.79
N ASN A 278 -10.78 11.62 7.53
CA ASN A 278 -11.17 10.27 7.18
C ASN A 278 -10.02 9.31 7.51
N GLU A 279 -10.06 8.68 8.67
CA GLU A 279 -8.98 7.83 9.18
C GLU A 279 -9.08 6.39 8.68
N THR A 280 -8.02 5.91 8.05
CA THR A 280 -7.89 4.53 7.62
C THR A 280 -7.44 3.62 8.78
N ASP A 281 -7.61 2.31 8.62
CA ASP A 281 -7.12 1.34 9.61
C ASP A 281 -5.59 1.25 9.59
N PHE A 282 -4.95 1.53 8.46
CA PHE A 282 -3.51 1.64 8.36
C PHE A 282 -2.97 2.83 9.19
N LEU A 283 -3.59 4.01 9.08
CA LEU A 283 -3.22 5.18 9.89
C LEU A 283 -3.36 4.86 11.38
N LYS A 284 -4.48 4.23 11.77
CA LYS A 284 -4.72 3.78 13.14
C LYS A 284 -3.61 2.85 13.63
N ALA A 285 -3.20 1.87 12.82
CA ALA A 285 -2.17 0.91 13.17
C ALA A 285 -0.79 1.55 13.37
N VAL A 286 -0.38 2.47 12.48
CA VAL A 286 0.89 3.22 12.63
C VAL A 286 0.86 4.09 13.87
N TYR A 287 -0.26 4.77 14.13
CA TYR A 287 -0.43 5.61 15.30
C TYR A 287 -0.36 4.81 16.61
N GLN A 288 -1.08 3.68 16.67
CA GLN A 288 -1.12 2.78 17.81
C GLN A 288 0.26 2.21 18.17
N ALA A 289 1.14 2.06 17.18
CA ALA A 289 2.50 1.59 17.41
C ALA A 289 3.34 2.50 18.33
N GLY A 290 2.97 3.78 18.43
CA GLY A 290 3.65 4.74 19.32
C GLY A 290 3.37 4.59 20.80
N TYR A 291 2.41 3.73 21.17
CA TYR A 291 2.06 3.44 22.56
C TYR A 291 2.67 2.13 23.08
N SER A 292 3.46 1.42 22.26
CA SER A 292 4.02 0.11 22.60
C SER A 292 5.53 0.11 22.39
N ASP A 293 6.26 -0.59 23.24
CA ASP A 293 7.70 -0.83 23.09
C ASP A 293 8.01 -2.16 22.39
N LYS A 294 7.00 -2.97 22.06
CA LYS A 294 7.15 -4.28 21.44
C LYS A 294 7.34 -4.18 19.92
N PRO A 295 7.98 -5.16 19.28
CA PRO A 295 7.96 -5.30 17.83
C PRO A 295 6.53 -5.32 17.28
N ASN A 296 6.23 -4.40 16.36
CA ASN A 296 4.94 -4.22 15.74
C ASN A 296 5.02 -4.50 14.24
N PHE A 297 4.03 -5.22 13.72
CA PHE A 297 3.99 -5.63 12.32
C PHE A 297 2.70 -5.12 11.67
N ILE A 298 2.86 -4.41 10.55
CA ILE A 298 1.76 -3.93 9.71
C ILE A 298 1.89 -4.62 8.36
N VAL A 299 0.95 -5.50 8.05
CA VAL A 299 0.93 -6.28 6.82
C VAL A 299 0.08 -5.57 5.78
N LEU A 300 0.65 -5.30 4.62
CA LEU A 300 -0.06 -4.87 3.42
C LEU A 300 -0.26 -6.11 2.55
N ASP A 301 -1.45 -6.69 2.64
CA ASP A 301 -1.78 -7.94 1.97
C ASP A 301 -2.05 -7.70 0.50
N GLU A 302 -1.44 -8.51 -0.36
CA GLU A 302 -1.39 -8.38 -1.82
C GLU A 302 -0.97 -6.97 -2.24
N MET A 303 0.16 -6.51 -1.66
CA MET A 303 0.73 -5.17 -1.82
C MET A 303 0.88 -4.75 -3.29
N ASN A 304 1.11 -5.72 -4.19
CA ASN A 304 1.28 -5.50 -5.61
C ASN A 304 0.00 -5.54 -6.47
N LEU A 305 -1.19 -5.60 -5.85
CA LEU A 305 -2.46 -5.33 -6.55
C LEU A 305 -2.56 -3.90 -7.07
N ALA A 306 -1.84 -2.97 -6.42
CA ALA A 306 -1.70 -1.59 -6.84
C ALA A 306 -0.22 -1.22 -6.97
N ARG A 307 0.06 -0.13 -7.68
CA ARG A 307 1.44 0.37 -7.86
C ARG A 307 1.99 0.91 -6.54
N ILE A 308 2.84 0.11 -5.90
CA ILE A 308 3.42 0.39 -4.57
C ILE A 308 4.10 1.75 -4.53
N GLU A 309 4.82 2.12 -5.60
CA GLU A 309 5.54 3.39 -5.66
C GLU A 309 4.65 4.64 -5.69
N TYR A 310 3.32 4.50 -5.79
CA TYR A 310 2.39 5.63 -5.76
C TYR A 310 1.81 5.85 -4.37
N TYR A 311 1.22 4.81 -3.76
CA TYR A 311 0.55 4.95 -2.47
C TYR A 311 1.53 4.86 -1.28
N PHE A 312 2.63 4.12 -1.41
CA PHE A 312 3.62 3.91 -0.34
C PHE A 312 4.88 4.78 -0.49
N ALA A 313 4.90 5.70 -1.45
CA ALA A 313 6.07 6.50 -1.82
C ALA A 313 6.67 7.31 -0.66
N GLU A 314 5.80 7.91 0.15
CA GLU A 314 6.19 8.78 1.27
C GLU A 314 6.86 7.98 2.38
N PHE A 315 6.31 6.83 2.73
CA PHE A 315 6.91 5.87 3.66
C PHE A 315 8.31 5.43 3.20
N LEU A 316 8.42 5.06 1.92
CA LEU A 316 9.71 4.70 1.31
C LEU A 316 10.72 5.84 1.30
N SER A 317 10.29 7.11 1.37
CA SER A 317 11.18 8.27 1.38
C SER A 317 11.59 8.64 2.81
N VAL A 318 10.62 8.66 3.73
CA VAL A 318 10.82 9.08 5.13
C VAL A 318 11.72 8.09 5.87
N MET A 319 11.53 6.78 5.66
CA MET A 319 12.36 5.73 6.27
C MET A 319 13.79 5.66 5.72
N GLU A 320 14.15 6.47 4.70
CA GLU A 320 15.54 6.58 4.23
C GLU A 320 16.35 7.64 4.97
N MET A 321 15.67 8.51 5.73
CA MET A 321 16.34 9.56 6.48
C MET A 321 17.27 8.92 7.53
N PRO A 322 18.56 9.29 7.56
CA PRO A 322 19.50 8.77 8.56
C PRO A 322 19.08 9.10 9.99
N ASP A 323 18.44 10.24 10.18
CA ASP A 323 17.87 10.65 11.46
C ASP A 323 16.46 10.10 11.62
N VAL A 324 16.31 9.23 12.61
CA VAL A 324 15.05 8.60 13.00
C VAL A 324 14.04 9.64 13.51
N HIS A 325 14.49 10.74 14.12
CA HIS A 325 13.60 11.78 14.64
C HIS A 325 12.89 12.57 13.52
N GLU A 326 13.40 12.48 12.29
CA GLU A 326 12.79 13.04 11.09
C GLU A 326 11.81 12.10 10.41
N TRP A 327 11.53 10.92 10.99
CA TRP A 327 10.56 9.97 10.46
C TRP A 327 9.12 10.43 10.71
N LYS A 328 8.75 11.57 10.13
CA LYS A 328 7.49 12.27 10.34
C LYS A 328 6.76 12.45 9.01
N ILE A 329 5.45 12.22 9.02
CA ILE A 329 4.55 12.40 7.89
C ILE A 329 3.53 13.47 8.23
N ASP A 330 3.40 14.49 7.39
CA ASP A 330 2.40 15.56 7.59
C ASP A 330 0.99 15.03 7.29
N LEU A 331 0.07 15.05 8.25
CA LEU A 331 -1.35 14.68 8.03
C LEU A 331 -2.22 15.91 7.81
N VAL A 332 -1.96 16.98 8.56
CA VAL A 332 -2.79 18.19 8.60
C VAL A 332 -1.90 19.43 8.72
N PRO A 333 -2.30 20.57 8.12
CA PRO A 333 -1.44 21.75 8.02
C PRO A 333 -1.27 22.52 9.33
N ALA A 334 -2.21 22.41 10.27
CA ALA A 334 -2.18 23.11 11.55
C ALA A 334 -2.74 22.21 12.65
N SER A 335 -2.05 22.12 13.78
CA SER A 335 -2.52 21.38 14.97
C SER A 335 -3.67 22.08 15.68
N GLU A 336 -4.60 21.29 16.20
CA GLU A 336 -5.69 21.73 17.07
C GLU A 336 -5.53 21.11 18.47
N PRO A 337 -5.95 21.77 19.56
CA PRO A 337 -5.83 21.22 20.92
C PRO A 337 -6.59 19.92 21.16
N SER A 338 -7.59 19.62 20.32
CA SER A 338 -8.36 18.38 20.34
C SER A 338 -7.72 17.26 19.52
N ASP A 339 -6.60 17.51 18.84
CA ASP A 339 -5.90 16.49 18.07
C ASP A 339 -5.34 15.37 18.97
N PRO A 340 -5.20 14.15 18.42
CA PRO A 340 -4.59 13.02 19.11
C PRO A 340 -3.19 13.33 19.65
N LYS A 341 -2.87 12.82 20.85
CA LYS A 341 -1.69 13.22 21.63
C LYS A 341 -0.35 13.03 20.93
N LEU A 342 -0.16 11.89 20.26
CA LEU A 342 1.09 11.59 19.54
C LEU A 342 1.19 12.31 18.18
N LEU A 343 0.18 13.07 17.74
CA LEU A 343 0.29 13.94 16.56
C LEU A 343 0.87 15.30 16.97
N ILE A 344 2.15 15.48 16.69
CA ILE A 344 2.87 16.72 17.04
C ILE A 344 2.93 17.63 15.82
N ASN A 345 2.38 18.84 15.91
CA ASN A 345 2.33 19.81 14.82
C ASN A 345 1.67 19.26 13.54
N GLY A 346 0.64 18.44 13.70
CA GLY A 346 -0.09 17.82 12.59
C GLY A 346 0.66 16.67 11.91
N LYS A 347 1.78 16.21 12.50
CA LYS A 347 2.63 15.17 11.94
C LYS A 347 2.50 13.86 12.70
N LEU A 348 2.44 12.77 11.95
CA LEU A 348 2.52 11.39 12.43
C LEU A 348 3.99 10.95 12.51
N PHE A 349 4.43 10.47 13.66
CA PHE A 349 5.76 9.89 13.82
C PHE A 349 5.75 8.37 13.54
N ILE A 350 6.69 7.89 12.73
CA ILE A 350 6.85 6.46 12.44
C ILE A 350 7.86 5.87 13.43
N ASN A 351 7.35 5.07 14.36
CA ASN A 351 8.17 4.46 15.41
C ASN A 351 9.08 3.34 14.89
N GLN A 352 10.28 3.22 15.45
CA GLN A 352 11.27 2.22 15.05
C GLN A 352 10.84 0.78 15.31
N ASN A 353 9.94 0.57 16.26
CA ASN A 353 9.38 -0.74 16.56
C ASN A 353 8.46 -1.29 15.47
N THR A 354 8.16 -0.53 14.42
CA THR A 354 7.20 -0.92 13.37
C THR A 354 7.92 -1.41 12.11
N TRP A 355 7.54 -2.61 11.65
CA TRP A 355 7.90 -3.15 10.34
C TRP A 355 6.68 -3.23 9.43
N PHE A 356 6.86 -2.76 8.19
CA PHE A 356 5.87 -2.86 7.12
C PHE A 356 6.17 -4.08 6.27
N ILE A 357 5.20 -4.98 6.14
CA ILE A 357 5.38 -6.26 5.46
C ILE A 357 4.39 -6.33 4.30
N GLY A 358 4.89 -6.23 3.08
CA GLY A 358 4.09 -6.47 1.88
C GLY A 358 4.06 -7.95 1.53
N THR A 359 2.89 -8.53 1.31
CA THR A 359 2.80 -9.82 0.63
C THR A 359 2.64 -9.57 -0.86
N ALA A 360 3.40 -10.28 -1.70
CA ALA A 360 3.33 -10.14 -3.14
C ALA A 360 3.20 -11.51 -3.81
N ASN A 361 2.29 -11.59 -4.77
CA ASN A 361 2.13 -12.74 -5.65
C ASN A 361 2.92 -12.49 -6.95
N LYS A 362 3.46 -13.56 -7.56
CA LYS A 362 4.11 -13.51 -8.88
C LYS A 362 3.15 -14.09 -9.92
N ASP A 363 2.06 -13.39 -10.19
CA ASP A 363 1.03 -13.79 -11.14
C ASP A 363 0.62 -12.62 -12.05
N ASP A 364 0.09 -12.93 -13.24
CA ASP A 364 -0.23 -11.95 -14.29
C ASP A 364 -1.27 -10.89 -13.88
N SER A 365 -1.99 -11.13 -12.78
CA SER A 365 -3.03 -10.22 -12.29
C SER A 365 -2.49 -9.04 -11.45
N THR A 366 -1.18 -9.03 -11.17
CA THR A 366 -0.54 -8.05 -10.30
C THR A 366 0.45 -7.14 -11.02
N PHE A 367 0.76 -5.99 -10.41
CA PHE A 367 1.79 -5.10 -10.94
C PHE A 367 3.19 -5.61 -10.62
N THR A 368 4.10 -5.54 -11.59
CA THR A 368 5.52 -5.73 -11.34
C THR A 368 6.03 -4.67 -10.37
N ILE A 369 6.62 -5.12 -9.27
CA ILE A 369 7.21 -4.22 -8.28
C ILE A 369 8.50 -3.62 -8.85
N THR A 370 8.66 -2.30 -8.74
CA THR A 370 9.77 -1.57 -9.35
C THR A 370 11.06 -1.62 -8.53
N ASP A 371 12.22 -1.42 -9.18
CA ASP A 371 13.53 -1.30 -8.52
C ASP A 371 13.55 -0.25 -7.41
N LYS A 372 12.80 0.84 -7.59
CA LYS A 372 12.65 1.92 -6.59
C LYS A 372 12.14 1.40 -5.25
N VAL A 373 11.32 0.35 -5.26
CA VAL A 373 10.79 -0.31 -4.06
C VAL A 373 11.79 -1.34 -3.55
N TYR A 374 12.33 -2.21 -4.41
CA TYR A 374 13.28 -3.26 -4.00
C TYR A 374 14.59 -2.75 -3.45
N ASP A 375 15.09 -1.62 -3.95
CA ASP A 375 16.31 -1.04 -3.41
C ASP A 375 16.10 -0.69 -1.91
N ARG A 376 14.86 -0.46 -1.48
CA ARG A 376 14.49 0.01 -0.14
C ARG A 376 13.92 -1.07 0.78
N ALA A 377 13.31 -2.11 0.22
CA ALA A 377 12.69 -3.20 0.95
C ALA A 377 13.51 -4.48 0.91
N THR A 378 13.46 -5.34 1.92
CA THR A 378 14.13 -6.66 1.87
C THR A 378 13.16 -7.73 1.35
N PRO A 379 13.43 -8.36 0.19
CA PRO A 379 12.62 -9.45 -0.32
C PRO A 379 12.92 -10.76 0.42
N ILE A 380 11.88 -11.44 0.87
CA ILE A 380 11.91 -12.77 1.49
C ILE A 380 11.10 -13.73 0.60
N VAL A 381 11.79 -14.62 -0.09
CA VAL A 381 11.15 -15.58 -1.00
C VAL A 381 10.78 -16.86 -0.25
N ILE A 382 9.50 -17.23 -0.33
CA ILE A 382 8.87 -18.38 0.32
C ILE A 382 8.25 -19.29 -0.75
N ASN A 383 9.06 -20.21 -1.28
CA ASN A 383 8.65 -21.11 -2.37
C ASN A 383 8.24 -22.52 -1.89
N ASN A 384 8.70 -22.94 -0.71
CA ASN A 384 8.52 -24.30 -0.22
C ASN A 384 7.64 -24.33 1.03
N LYS A 385 6.76 -25.33 1.12
CA LYS A 385 6.07 -25.65 2.37
C LYS A 385 7.03 -26.39 3.28
N ALA A 386 7.11 -25.98 4.54
CA ALA A 386 7.88 -26.72 5.52
C ALA A 386 7.17 -28.04 5.86
N GLU A 387 7.96 -29.05 6.21
CA GLU A 387 7.46 -30.32 6.74
C GLU A 387 6.84 -30.12 8.13
N LEU A 388 6.00 -31.07 8.54
CA LEU A 388 5.42 -31.08 9.88
C LEU A 388 6.54 -31.19 10.93
N ILE A 389 6.52 -30.29 11.89
CA ILE A 389 7.47 -30.27 13.01
C ILE A 389 6.69 -30.66 14.26
N ASP A 390 7.00 -31.84 14.82
CA ASP A 390 6.51 -32.23 16.13
C ASP A 390 7.39 -31.59 17.20
N CYS A 391 6.78 -30.87 18.15
CA CYS A 391 7.50 -30.18 19.19
C CYS A 391 6.65 -29.96 20.44
N ASP A 392 7.32 -29.89 21.59
CA ASP A 392 6.68 -29.54 22.85
C ASP A 392 6.04 -28.15 22.82
N TYR A 393 4.98 -27.99 23.62
CA TYR A 393 4.30 -26.71 23.80
C TYR A 393 5.30 -25.63 24.24
N THR A 394 5.41 -24.58 23.42
CA THR A 394 6.34 -23.47 23.66
C THR A 394 5.57 -22.17 23.80
N ASN A 395 5.91 -21.36 24.79
CA ASN A 395 5.28 -20.06 25.03
C ASN A 395 5.82 -18.97 24.09
N ASN A 396 4.98 -17.95 23.85
CA ASN A 396 5.38 -16.70 23.21
C ASN A 396 6.44 -15.95 24.03
N VAL A 397 7.01 -14.87 23.48
CA VAL A 397 8.08 -14.09 24.12
C VAL A 397 7.59 -12.69 24.48
N GLN A 398 7.97 -12.19 25.67
CA GLN A 398 7.81 -10.79 26.04
C GLN A 398 9.14 -10.08 25.80
N MET A 399 9.28 -9.41 24.66
CA MET A 399 10.53 -8.77 24.25
C MET A 399 10.27 -7.35 23.74
N THR A 400 11.07 -6.40 24.21
CA THR A 400 11.06 -5.02 23.71
C THR A 400 11.77 -4.94 22.35
N PHE A 401 11.40 -3.93 21.58
CA PHE A 401 12.09 -3.57 20.35
C PHE A 401 13.58 -3.29 20.60
N ASP A 402 13.89 -2.55 21.66
CA ASP A 402 15.27 -2.16 21.98
C ASP A 402 16.17 -3.37 22.20
N TYR A 403 15.68 -4.39 22.91
CA TYR A 403 16.45 -5.63 23.09
C TYR A 403 16.66 -6.38 21.77
N LEU A 404 15.62 -6.47 20.94
CA LEU A 404 15.73 -7.10 19.62
C LEU A 404 16.74 -6.35 18.72
N ASP A 405 16.73 -5.01 18.76
CA ASP A 405 17.66 -4.18 18.02
C ASP A 405 19.10 -4.30 18.54
N GLU A 406 19.28 -4.43 19.86
CA GLU A 406 20.58 -4.75 20.47
C GLU A 406 21.13 -6.10 20.00
N LEU A 407 20.28 -7.13 19.89
CA LEU A 407 20.70 -8.43 19.34
C LEU A 407 21.21 -8.30 17.89
N PHE A 408 20.53 -7.50 17.06
CA PHE A 408 20.97 -7.24 15.69
C PHE A 408 22.28 -6.47 15.64
N LYS A 409 22.42 -5.40 16.43
CA LYS A 409 23.64 -4.60 16.52
C LYS A 409 24.82 -5.41 17.03
N LYS A 410 24.59 -6.27 18.02
CA LYS A 410 25.62 -7.19 18.54
C LYS A 410 26.11 -8.14 17.47
N ALA A 411 25.21 -8.77 16.72
CA ALA A 411 25.58 -9.63 15.59
C ALA A 411 26.38 -8.86 14.52
N GLN A 412 25.98 -7.63 14.19
CA GLN A 412 26.67 -6.79 13.21
C GLN A 412 28.06 -6.32 13.68
N ALA A 413 28.27 -6.18 14.99
CA ALA A 413 29.55 -5.77 15.55
C ALA A 413 30.53 -6.94 15.73
N GLU A 414 30.04 -8.10 16.19
CA GLU A 414 30.88 -9.26 16.48
C GLU A 414 31.27 -10.03 15.21
N ILE A 415 30.39 -10.09 14.22
CA ILE A 415 30.62 -10.84 12.98
C ILE A 415 31.14 -9.88 11.91
N THR A 416 32.48 -9.82 11.78
CA THR A 416 33.12 -9.10 10.68
C THR A 416 33.20 -9.99 9.46
N MET A 417 32.63 -9.52 8.35
CA MET A 417 32.70 -10.24 7.07
C MET A 417 34.14 -10.48 6.63
N SER A 418 34.43 -11.69 6.15
CA SER A 418 35.76 -12.03 5.62
C SER A 418 36.17 -11.09 4.48
N THR A 419 37.34 -10.46 4.60
CA THR A 419 37.91 -9.57 3.57
C THR A 419 38.03 -10.28 2.22
N LYS A 420 38.44 -11.54 2.23
CA LYS A 420 38.55 -12.37 1.03
C LYS A 420 37.20 -12.57 0.32
N VAL A 421 36.14 -12.83 1.08
CA VAL A 421 34.79 -13.03 0.56
C VAL A 421 34.28 -11.72 -0.05
N MET A 422 34.48 -10.60 0.64
CA MET A 422 34.10 -9.27 0.13
C MET A 422 34.86 -8.85 -1.11
N ASP A 423 36.17 -9.11 -1.18
CA ASP A 423 36.97 -8.80 -2.36
C ASP A 423 36.59 -9.69 -3.55
N SER A 424 36.20 -10.94 -3.29
CA SER A 424 35.63 -11.81 -4.32
C SER A 424 34.27 -11.30 -4.80
N PHE A 425 33.43 -10.81 -3.88
CA PHE A 425 32.12 -10.25 -4.22
C PHE A 425 32.22 -8.95 -5.02
N LYS A 426 33.25 -8.13 -4.79
CA LYS A 426 33.54 -6.95 -5.65
C LYS A 426 33.88 -7.35 -7.08
N LYS A 427 34.60 -8.45 -7.30
CA LYS A 427 34.87 -8.94 -8.66
C LYS A 427 33.59 -9.37 -9.38
N VAL A 428 32.60 -9.88 -8.64
CA VAL A 428 31.27 -10.17 -9.18
C VAL A 428 30.55 -8.88 -9.58
N ASP A 429 30.59 -7.84 -8.73
CA ASP A 429 30.05 -6.50 -9.06
C ASP A 429 30.70 -5.93 -10.33
N GLU A 430 32.03 -5.95 -10.41
CA GLU A 430 32.79 -5.49 -11.59
C GLU A 430 32.37 -6.22 -12.87
N TYR A 431 32.20 -7.54 -12.80
CA TYR A 431 31.73 -8.33 -13.94
C TYR A 431 30.31 -7.96 -14.36
N ILE A 432 29.39 -7.85 -13.38
CA ILE A 432 27.99 -7.48 -13.64
C ILE A 432 27.91 -6.06 -14.23
N GLN A 433 28.73 -5.14 -13.75
CA GLN A 433 28.79 -3.77 -14.24
C GLN A 433 29.31 -3.70 -15.68
N GLN A 434 30.35 -4.46 -16.02
CA GLN A 434 30.95 -4.46 -17.36
C GLN A 434 30.01 -5.07 -18.40
N ASN A 435 29.36 -6.19 -18.07
CA ASN A 435 28.62 -6.98 -19.04
C ASN A 435 27.12 -6.62 -19.10
N PHE A 436 26.52 -6.28 -17.97
CA PHE A 436 25.07 -6.01 -17.87
C PHE A 436 24.74 -4.54 -17.62
N LYS A 437 25.76 -3.68 -17.40
CA LYS A 437 25.60 -2.25 -17.06
C LYS A 437 24.75 -2.01 -15.81
N ILE A 438 24.71 -3.00 -14.91
CA ILE A 438 24.07 -2.91 -13.60
C ILE A 438 25.18 -2.82 -12.56
N ALA A 439 25.08 -1.89 -11.61
CA ALA A 439 26.06 -1.74 -10.53
C ALA A 439 25.39 -1.94 -9.17
N PHE A 440 26.15 -2.41 -8.19
CA PHE A 440 25.65 -2.52 -6.82
C PHE A 440 25.62 -1.12 -6.19
N GLY A 441 24.43 -0.53 -6.11
CA GLY A 441 24.27 0.76 -5.45
C GLY A 441 24.72 0.72 -3.99
N ASN A 442 25.20 1.86 -3.46
CA ASN A 442 25.65 2.00 -2.07
C ASN A 442 24.62 1.48 -1.04
N ARG A 443 23.34 1.61 -1.36
CA ARG A 443 22.23 1.11 -0.54
C ARG A 443 22.24 -0.41 -0.42
N ILE A 444 22.39 -1.12 -1.54
CA ILE A 444 22.44 -2.59 -1.57
C ILE A 444 23.67 -3.05 -0.77
N MET A 445 24.81 -2.40 -0.97
CA MET A 445 26.04 -2.73 -0.24
C MET A 445 25.88 -2.52 1.28
N LYS A 446 25.23 -1.43 1.71
CA LYS A 446 24.90 -1.20 3.12
C LYS A 446 23.98 -2.31 3.65
N GLN A 447 22.96 -2.69 2.88
CA GLN A 447 22.04 -3.76 3.26
C GLN A 447 22.73 -5.11 3.40
N ILE A 448 23.64 -5.46 2.50
CA ILE A 448 24.45 -6.69 2.60
C ILE A 448 25.24 -6.72 3.92
N LYS A 449 25.89 -5.60 4.27
CA LYS A 449 26.66 -5.47 5.51
C LYS A 449 25.80 -5.55 6.78
N LEU A 450 24.51 -5.24 6.70
CA LEU A 450 23.58 -5.36 7.82
C LEU A 450 22.94 -6.76 7.89
N PHE A 451 22.64 -7.35 6.73
CA PHE A 451 21.95 -8.62 6.58
C PHE A 451 22.84 -9.82 6.91
N VAL A 452 24.01 -9.91 6.28
CA VAL A 452 24.86 -11.10 6.34
C VAL A 452 25.32 -11.43 7.77
N PRO A 453 25.79 -10.46 8.59
CA PRO A 453 26.18 -10.74 9.98
C PRO A 453 25.04 -11.33 10.81
N VAL A 454 23.83 -10.78 10.70
CA VAL A 454 22.66 -11.28 11.43
C VAL A 454 22.28 -12.68 10.93
N TYR A 455 22.32 -12.92 9.62
CA TYR A 455 22.07 -14.23 9.04
C TYR A 455 23.07 -15.29 9.53
N VAL A 456 24.34 -14.92 9.66
CA VAL A 456 25.38 -15.79 10.24
C VAL A 456 25.16 -16.04 11.73
N ALA A 457 24.77 -15.01 12.48
CA ALA A 457 24.42 -15.16 13.90
C ALA A 457 23.25 -16.13 14.12
N CYS A 458 22.35 -16.27 13.14
CA CYS A 458 21.25 -17.24 13.15
C CYS A 458 21.70 -18.70 12.88
N GLY A 459 22.98 -18.94 12.59
CA GLY A 459 23.56 -20.26 12.37
C GLY A 459 23.86 -20.62 10.90
N PHE A 460 23.83 -19.65 9.99
CA PHE A 460 24.13 -19.86 8.57
C PHE A 460 25.52 -19.32 8.19
N THR A 461 25.94 -19.53 6.94
CA THR A 461 27.26 -19.09 6.46
C THR A 461 27.19 -17.75 5.74
N GLU A 462 28.32 -17.02 5.71
CA GLU A 462 28.46 -15.75 4.98
C GLU A 462 28.11 -15.90 3.50
N VAL A 463 28.56 -17.02 2.90
CA VAL A 463 28.37 -17.33 1.48
C VAL A 463 26.89 -17.51 1.16
N GLN A 464 26.14 -18.22 1.99
CA GLN A 464 24.68 -18.38 1.82
C GLN A 464 23.94 -17.05 1.95
N GLY A 465 24.37 -16.17 2.86
CA GLY A 465 23.78 -14.84 3.00
C GLY A 465 24.03 -13.96 1.77
N LEU A 466 25.25 -14.01 1.22
CA LEU A 466 25.61 -13.29 0.00
C LEU A 466 24.89 -13.84 -1.23
N ASP A 467 24.79 -15.16 -1.36
CA ASP A 467 24.04 -15.83 -2.42
C ASP A 467 22.58 -15.37 -2.42
N TYR A 468 21.94 -15.38 -1.26
CA TYR A 468 20.56 -14.92 -1.12
C TYR A 468 20.37 -13.45 -1.52
N MET A 469 21.28 -12.57 -1.09
CA MET A 469 21.23 -11.15 -1.43
C MET A 469 21.52 -10.90 -2.92
N LEU A 470 22.48 -11.63 -3.51
CA LEU A 470 22.80 -11.53 -4.93
C LEU A 470 21.59 -11.90 -5.79
N ALA A 471 20.97 -13.05 -5.53
CA ALA A 471 19.78 -13.51 -6.24
C ALA A 471 18.62 -12.51 -6.16
N ASN A 472 18.23 -12.12 -4.94
CA ASN A 472 16.96 -11.44 -4.74
C ASN A 472 17.02 -9.91 -4.83
N LYS A 473 18.22 -9.30 -4.74
CA LYS A 473 18.41 -7.84 -4.87
C LYS A 473 19.04 -7.40 -6.18
N ILE A 474 19.95 -8.20 -6.72
CA ILE A 474 20.79 -7.79 -7.84
C ILE A 474 20.35 -8.50 -9.11
N LEU A 475 20.38 -9.84 -9.12
CA LEU A 475 20.05 -10.62 -10.31
C LEU A 475 18.62 -10.37 -10.76
N ARG A 476 17.73 -10.02 -9.85
CA ARG A 476 16.38 -9.61 -10.22
C ARG A 476 16.28 -8.43 -11.17
N LYS A 477 17.24 -7.51 -11.15
CA LYS A 477 17.27 -6.40 -12.12
C LYS A 477 17.41 -6.89 -13.57
N PHE A 478 17.83 -8.15 -13.75
CA PHE A 478 18.00 -8.78 -15.05
C PHE A 478 16.65 -9.16 -15.68
N GLU A 479 15.56 -9.31 -14.89
CA GLU A 479 14.19 -9.52 -15.40
C GLU A 479 13.75 -8.37 -16.34
N SER A 480 14.30 -7.17 -16.16
CA SER A 480 13.99 -5.99 -16.98
C SER A 480 14.86 -5.88 -18.25
N LEU A 481 15.92 -6.68 -18.35
CA LEU A 481 16.85 -6.63 -19.47
C LEU A 481 16.33 -7.48 -20.63
N ASN A 482 16.71 -7.12 -21.86
CA ASN A 482 16.51 -8.00 -23.01
C ASN A 482 17.58 -9.09 -22.99
N LEU A 483 17.26 -10.20 -22.32
CA LEU A 483 18.22 -11.25 -22.04
C LEU A 483 18.60 -12.08 -23.27
N SER A 484 17.82 -12.04 -24.37
CA SER A 484 17.98 -12.90 -25.56
C SER A 484 19.39 -12.93 -26.19
N PHE A 485 20.23 -11.94 -25.87
CA PHE A 485 21.60 -11.82 -26.38
C PHE A 485 22.69 -12.02 -25.32
N LEU A 486 22.35 -12.39 -24.08
CA LEU A 486 23.26 -12.40 -22.92
C LEU A 486 23.56 -13.80 -22.36
N HIS A 487 23.30 -14.87 -23.11
CA HIS A 487 23.52 -16.25 -22.63
C HIS A 487 24.98 -16.51 -22.23
N ASN A 488 25.93 -16.05 -23.04
CA ASN A 488 27.35 -16.31 -22.80
C ASN A 488 27.84 -15.57 -21.55
N GLU A 489 27.33 -14.36 -21.33
CA GLU A 489 27.63 -13.53 -20.16
C GLU A 489 27.00 -14.10 -18.88
N LEU A 490 25.79 -14.69 -18.98
CA LEU A 490 25.16 -15.41 -17.87
C LEU A 490 25.94 -16.68 -17.51
N ASP A 491 26.39 -17.45 -18.51
CA ASP A 491 27.23 -18.64 -18.28
C ASP A 491 28.59 -18.25 -17.68
N GLY A 492 29.22 -17.18 -18.19
CA GLY A 492 30.44 -16.64 -17.61
C GLY A 492 30.28 -16.15 -16.17
N LEU A 493 29.09 -15.65 -15.79
CA LEU A 493 28.79 -15.29 -14.40
C LEU A 493 28.72 -16.53 -13.50
N ILE A 494 28.10 -17.62 -13.95
CA ILE A 494 28.07 -18.90 -13.21
C ILE A 494 29.48 -19.44 -13.00
N GLU A 495 30.30 -19.47 -14.06
CA GLU A 495 31.69 -19.91 -13.98
C GLU A 495 32.53 -19.05 -13.02
N LEU A 496 32.31 -17.72 -13.03
CA LEU A 496 32.97 -16.80 -12.12
C LEU A 496 32.60 -17.09 -10.65
N LEU A 497 31.31 -17.31 -10.37
CA LEU A 497 30.83 -17.64 -9.02
C LEU A 497 31.45 -18.94 -8.52
N ASP A 498 31.43 -19.99 -9.33
CA ASP A 498 32.04 -21.29 -9.00
C ASP A 498 33.55 -21.19 -8.78
N LYS A 499 34.25 -20.36 -9.57
CA LYS A 499 35.70 -20.14 -9.43
C LYS A 499 36.06 -19.39 -8.15
N LEU A 500 35.26 -18.40 -7.75
CA LEU A 500 35.56 -17.54 -6.61
C LEU A 500 35.14 -18.16 -5.27
N PHE A 501 33.99 -18.83 -5.23
CA PHE A 501 33.38 -19.31 -3.99
C PHE A 501 33.33 -20.83 -3.88
N GLY A 502 33.77 -21.56 -4.91
CA GLY A 502 33.70 -23.01 -4.98
C GLY A 502 32.42 -23.47 -5.68
N LYS A 503 32.47 -24.70 -6.22
CA LYS A 503 31.37 -25.28 -7.00
C LYS A 503 30.09 -25.37 -6.17
N ASN A 504 28.99 -24.86 -6.73
CA ASN A 504 27.64 -24.94 -6.15
C ASN A 504 27.49 -24.24 -4.78
N SER A 505 28.38 -23.29 -4.47
CA SER A 505 28.28 -22.47 -3.25
C SER A 505 27.17 -21.41 -3.34
N PHE A 506 26.91 -20.89 -4.55
CA PHE A 506 25.89 -19.87 -4.85
C PHE A 506 24.63 -20.49 -5.48
N LYS A 507 24.09 -21.51 -4.81
CA LYS A 507 23.00 -22.34 -5.35
C LYS A 507 21.77 -21.51 -5.73
N VAL A 508 21.35 -20.55 -4.89
CA VAL A 508 20.14 -19.75 -5.14
C VAL A 508 20.34 -18.82 -6.35
N SER A 509 21.51 -18.20 -6.46
CA SER A 509 21.85 -17.34 -7.60
C SER A 509 21.98 -18.12 -8.90
N ILE A 510 22.60 -19.31 -8.86
CA ILE A 510 22.74 -20.17 -10.04
C ILE A 510 21.37 -20.65 -10.51
N GLU A 511 20.52 -21.16 -9.62
CA GLU A 511 19.13 -21.55 -9.94
C GLU A 511 18.35 -20.38 -10.55
N TYR A 512 18.50 -19.18 -9.99
CA TYR A 512 17.85 -17.98 -10.52
C TYR A 512 18.33 -17.62 -11.93
N ILE A 513 19.65 -17.68 -12.20
CA ILE A 513 20.21 -17.44 -13.54
C ILE A 513 19.71 -18.49 -14.53
N GLU A 514 19.67 -19.76 -14.12
CA GLU A 514 19.14 -20.84 -14.96
C GLU A 514 17.65 -20.65 -15.29
N ASP A 515 16.85 -20.19 -14.33
CA ASP A 515 15.44 -19.90 -14.56
C ASP A 515 15.25 -18.69 -15.48
N LEU A 516 16.07 -17.64 -15.33
CA LEU A 516 16.11 -16.54 -16.30
C LEU A 516 16.41 -17.03 -17.72
N LYS A 517 17.37 -17.97 -17.87
CA LYS A 517 17.69 -18.58 -19.18
C LYS A 517 16.54 -19.38 -19.78
N LYS A 518 15.67 -19.98 -18.95
CA LYS A 518 14.49 -20.75 -19.41
C LYS A 518 13.30 -19.85 -19.79
N MET A 519 13.22 -18.65 -19.23
CA MET A 519 12.17 -17.67 -19.53
C MET A 519 12.40 -16.93 -20.86
N MET A 520 13.58 -17.07 -21.44
CA MET A 520 13.99 -16.54 -22.74
C MET A 520 13.66 -17.52 -23.86
#